data_AF-A0A523QAV4-F1
#
_entry.id   AF-A0A523QAV4-F1
#
_cell.length_a   1.000
_cell.length_b   1.000
_cell.length_c   1.000
_cell.angle_alpha   90.00
_cell.angle_beta   90.00
_cell.angle_gamma   90.00
#
_symmetry.space_group_name_H-M   'P 1'
#
loop_
_entity.id
_entity.type
_entity.pdbx_description
1 polymer ?
#
loop_
_entity_poly.entity_id
_entity_poly.type
_entity_poly.pdbx_seq_one_letter_code
_entity_poly.pdbx_strand_id
1 'polypeptide(L)'
;MQLEPINFDYQPTGFSVVDNGHTVQVNLPPGNSITVMGRRYDLLQFHFHRPSEERINGRQFDMVAHLVHKDPEGRLAVVAVLLDRGSAQPVIQNVWNALPLEKGEEQAAPSVIDLKQLLPEDKRYFTYMGSLTTPPCSEGVLWMVMKTPVHISPEQINIFARLYPMNARPIQQASGRLIKESN
;
A
#
# COMPACT_ATOMS: atom_id res chain seq x y z
N MET A 1 -4.10 -2.31 26.02
CA MET A 1 -5.09 -1.45 25.35
C MET A 1 -5.40 -2.07 24.00
N GLN A 2 -6.66 -2.40 23.74
CA GLN A 2 -7.08 -2.94 22.45
C GLN A 2 -7.09 -1.79 21.44
N LEU A 3 -6.39 -1.91 20.31
CA LEU A 3 -6.51 -0.95 19.22
C LEU A 3 -7.86 -1.14 18.53
N GLU A 4 -8.47 -0.02 18.11
CA GLU A 4 -9.70 -0.07 17.32
C GLU A 4 -9.44 -0.73 15.95
N PRO A 5 -10.37 -1.56 15.45
CA PRO A 5 -10.30 -2.05 14.08
C PRO A 5 -10.30 -0.90 13.07
N ILE A 6 -9.60 -1.07 11.95
CA ILE A 6 -9.72 -0.18 10.80
C ILE A 6 -11.03 -0.52 10.09
N ASN A 7 -11.92 0.45 9.94
CA ASN A 7 -13.10 0.29 9.10
C ASN A 7 -12.73 0.66 7.66
N PHE A 8 -12.82 -0.30 6.75
CA PHE A 8 -12.54 -0.12 5.32
C PHE A 8 -13.86 0.07 4.55
N ASP A 9 -14.10 1.28 4.05
CA ASP A 9 -15.21 1.55 3.13
C ASP A 9 -14.66 1.67 1.72
N TYR A 10 -14.33 0.50 1.17
CA TYR A 10 -13.88 0.35 -0.22
C TYR A 10 -14.99 -0.25 -1.07
N GLN A 11 -15.19 0.31 -2.24
CA GLN A 11 -16.14 -0.11 -3.26
C GLN A 11 -15.40 -0.27 -4.59
N PRO A 12 -15.85 -1.20 -5.46
CA PRO A 12 -15.33 -1.30 -6.81
C PRO A 12 -15.37 0.04 -7.52
N THR A 13 -14.24 0.46 -8.10
CA THR A 13 -14.13 1.77 -8.76
C THR A 13 -13.25 1.70 -10.00
N GLY A 14 -13.40 2.68 -10.90
CA GLY A 14 -12.47 2.87 -12.01
C GLY A 14 -11.08 3.28 -11.50
N PHE A 15 -10.05 3.04 -12.29
CA PHE A 15 -8.69 3.40 -11.93
C PHE A 15 -7.84 3.67 -13.16
N SER A 16 -6.71 4.33 -12.93
CA SER A 16 -5.65 4.55 -13.91
C SER A 16 -4.31 4.19 -13.29
N VAL A 17 -3.36 3.81 -14.14
CA VAL A 17 -2.03 3.38 -13.74
C VAL A 17 -1.01 4.30 -14.39
N VAL A 18 -0.04 4.74 -13.60
CA VAL A 18 1.12 5.50 -14.09
C VAL A 18 2.39 4.84 -13.57
N ASP A 19 3.34 4.61 -14.46
CA ASP A 19 4.73 4.40 -14.06
C ASP A 19 5.38 5.79 -13.91
N ASN A 20 5.51 6.27 -12.69
CA ASN A 20 5.99 7.63 -12.43
C ASN A 20 7.53 7.74 -12.40
N GLY A 21 8.25 6.69 -12.80
CA GLY A 21 9.72 6.64 -12.75
C GLY A 21 10.31 6.18 -11.41
N HIS A 22 9.49 6.04 -10.36
CA HIS A 22 9.89 5.55 -9.04
C HIS A 22 9.11 4.31 -8.59
N THR A 23 7.88 4.18 -9.05
CA THR A 23 6.97 3.07 -8.76
C THR A 23 5.91 2.98 -9.85
N VAL A 24 5.21 1.85 -9.88
CA VAL A 24 3.86 1.80 -10.44
C VAL A 24 2.89 2.38 -9.40
N GLN A 25 2.18 3.43 -9.77
CA GLN A 25 1.15 4.08 -8.95
C GLN A 25 -0.21 3.91 -9.61
N VAL A 26 -1.23 3.70 -8.79
CA VAL A 26 -2.62 3.56 -9.19
C VAL A 26 -3.42 4.72 -8.61
N ASN A 27 -4.00 5.52 -9.50
CA ASN A 27 -4.87 6.63 -9.15
C ASN A 27 -6.32 6.16 -9.18
N LEU A 28 -7.11 6.63 -8.21
CA LEU A 28 -8.53 6.28 -8.07
C LEU A 28 -9.34 7.56 -7.88
N PRO A 29 -10.58 7.61 -8.37
CA PRO A 29 -11.47 8.74 -8.08
C PRO A 29 -11.86 8.73 -6.59
N PRO A 30 -12.30 9.88 -6.05
CA PRO A 30 -12.82 9.97 -4.68
C PRO A 30 -13.97 8.98 -4.44
N GLY A 31 -14.08 8.49 -3.20
CA GLY A 31 -15.21 7.66 -2.76
C GLY A 31 -14.81 6.52 -1.82
N ASN A 32 -13.59 6.02 -1.95
CA ASN A 32 -13.03 4.99 -1.07
C ASN A 32 -12.34 5.62 0.13
N SER A 33 -12.50 5.03 1.32
CA SER A 33 -11.91 5.58 2.54
C SER A 33 -11.65 4.53 3.61
N ILE A 34 -10.87 4.93 4.63
CA ILE A 34 -10.76 4.21 5.90
C ILE A 34 -11.25 5.10 7.04
N THR A 35 -11.75 4.48 8.11
CA THR A 35 -11.98 5.15 9.40
C THR A 35 -11.23 4.41 10.51
N VAL A 36 -10.41 5.13 11.27
CA VAL A 36 -9.59 4.58 12.36
C VAL A 36 -9.39 5.66 13.43
N MET A 37 -9.42 5.29 14.72
CA MET A 37 -9.27 6.23 15.85
C MET A 37 -10.25 7.41 15.76
N GLY A 38 -11.50 7.12 15.41
CA GLY A 38 -12.56 8.12 15.25
C GLY A 38 -12.39 9.09 14.07
N ARG A 39 -11.45 8.82 13.14
CA ARG A 39 -11.16 9.73 12.01
C ARG A 39 -11.23 9.02 10.67
N ARG A 40 -11.88 9.68 9.71
CA ARG A 40 -11.95 9.27 8.31
C ARG A 40 -10.77 9.82 7.50
N TYR A 41 -10.21 8.96 6.66
CA TYR A 41 -9.19 9.31 5.67
C TYR A 41 -9.62 8.79 4.30
N ASP A 42 -9.73 9.67 3.31
CA ASP A 42 -10.10 9.30 1.95
C ASP A 42 -8.87 8.76 1.20
N LEU A 43 -9.06 7.67 0.45
CA LEU A 43 -8.03 7.06 -0.37
C LEU A 43 -7.67 7.97 -1.54
N LEU A 44 -6.37 8.20 -1.75
CA LEU A 44 -5.86 9.02 -2.84
C LEU A 44 -5.29 8.17 -3.97
N GLN A 45 -4.45 7.19 -3.61
CA GLN A 45 -3.72 6.33 -4.53
C GLN A 45 -3.21 5.10 -3.77
N PHE A 46 -2.76 4.09 -4.51
CA PHE A 46 -1.83 3.12 -3.96
C PHE A 46 -0.67 2.85 -4.92
N HIS A 47 0.45 2.35 -4.39
CA HIS A 47 1.66 2.08 -5.15
C HIS A 47 2.44 0.92 -4.53
N PHE A 48 3.55 0.52 -5.16
CA PHE A 48 4.26 -0.71 -4.84
C PHE A 48 5.76 -0.50 -4.59
N HIS A 49 6.29 -1.25 -3.63
CA HIS A 49 7.73 -1.35 -3.44
C HIS A 49 8.22 -2.80 -3.51
N ARG A 50 9.43 -2.96 -4.01
CA ARG A 50 10.19 -4.20 -4.04
C ARG A 50 11.63 -3.95 -3.57
N PRO A 51 12.14 -4.74 -2.60
CA PRO A 51 11.39 -5.62 -1.69
C PRO A 51 10.45 -4.82 -0.78
N SER A 52 9.79 -5.43 0.22
CA SER A 52 9.03 -4.64 1.19
C SER A 52 9.92 -3.63 1.93
N GLU A 53 9.41 -2.42 2.15
CA GLU A 53 10.09 -1.41 2.97
C GLU A 53 10.00 -1.76 4.46
N GLU A 54 8.85 -2.26 4.90
CA GLU A 54 8.64 -2.73 6.26
C GLU A 54 9.24 -4.12 6.48
N ARG A 55 9.59 -4.39 7.74
CA ARG A 55 9.99 -5.70 8.23
C ARG A 55 9.21 -6.05 9.48
N ILE A 56 8.78 -7.30 9.61
CA ILE A 56 8.17 -7.83 10.82
C ILE A 56 9.15 -8.80 11.45
N ASN A 57 9.58 -8.53 12.69
CA ASN A 57 10.57 -9.35 13.41
C ASN A 57 11.86 -9.60 12.59
N GLY A 58 12.31 -8.58 11.84
CA GLY A 58 13.49 -8.65 10.99
C GLY A 58 13.29 -9.30 9.61
N ARG A 59 12.16 -9.99 9.39
CA ARG A 59 11.80 -10.58 8.10
C ARG A 59 11.35 -9.50 7.11
N GLN A 60 11.97 -9.51 5.93
CA GLN A 60 11.55 -8.74 4.77
C GLN A 60 10.68 -9.62 3.86
N PHE A 61 9.71 -9.00 3.19
CA PHE A 61 8.74 -9.65 2.31
C PHE A 61 9.09 -9.36 0.84
N ASP A 62 8.53 -10.15 -0.09
CA ASP A 62 8.86 -10.03 -1.52
C ASP A 62 8.51 -8.63 -2.06
N MET A 63 7.35 -8.08 -1.70
CA MET A 63 6.89 -6.74 -2.08
C MET A 63 5.97 -6.14 -0.99
N VAL A 64 5.60 -4.87 -1.14
CA VAL A 64 4.53 -4.23 -0.36
C VAL A 64 3.69 -3.32 -1.26
N ALA A 65 2.39 -3.25 -0.99
CA ALA A 65 1.52 -2.21 -1.52
C ALA A 65 1.20 -1.17 -0.43
N HIS A 66 1.39 0.11 -0.73
CA HIS A 66 1.06 1.22 0.17
C HIS A 66 -0.20 1.94 -0.33
N LEU A 67 -1.27 1.88 0.45
CA LEU A 67 -2.52 2.57 0.19
C LEU A 67 -2.51 3.90 0.96
N VAL A 68 -2.42 5.01 0.24
CA VAL A 68 -2.23 6.35 0.81
C VAL A 68 -3.57 7.07 0.94
N HIS A 69 -3.87 7.50 2.16
CA HIS A 69 -5.10 8.19 2.50
C HIS A 69 -4.81 9.55 3.13
N LYS A 70 -5.80 10.45 3.07
CA LYS A 70 -5.71 11.80 3.63
C LYS A 70 -7.04 12.24 4.22
N ASP A 71 -7.00 12.94 5.33
CA ASP A 71 -8.19 13.55 5.92
C ASP A 71 -8.39 15.02 5.46
N PRO A 72 -9.53 15.67 5.80
CA PRO A 72 -9.80 17.04 5.38
C PRO A 72 -8.78 18.08 5.88
N GLU A 73 -8.08 17.80 6.99
CA GLU A 73 -7.01 18.65 7.53
C GLU A 73 -5.63 18.36 6.89
N GLY A 74 -5.55 17.46 5.91
CA GLY A 74 -4.34 17.14 5.18
C GLY A 74 -3.41 16.12 5.85
N ARG A 75 -3.84 15.51 6.97
CA ARG A 75 -3.03 14.48 7.66
C ARG A 75 -3.11 13.18 6.90
N LEU A 76 -1.98 12.48 6.83
CA LEU A 76 -1.84 11.26 6.04
C LEU A 76 -1.97 10.00 6.89
N ALA A 77 -2.58 8.98 6.31
CA ALA A 77 -2.60 7.63 6.83
C ALA A 77 -2.25 6.63 5.72
N VAL A 78 -1.36 5.69 6.00
CA VAL A 78 -0.92 4.68 5.03
C VAL A 78 -1.22 3.29 5.58
N VAL A 79 -1.93 2.49 4.78
CA VAL A 79 -2.08 1.06 5.02
C VAL A 79 -1.06 0.33 4.18
N ALA A 80 -0.17 -0.42 4.81
CA ALA A 80 0.83 -1.24 4.15
C ALA A 80 0.37 -2.70 4.11
N VAL A 81 0.17 -3.23 2.91
CA VAL A 81 -0.17 -4.63 2.67
C VAL A 81 1.08 -5.35 2.18
N LEU A 82 1.63 -6.21 3.02
CA LEU A 82 2.80 -7.02 2.72
C LEU A 82 2.44 -8.13 1.72
N LEU A 83 3.33 -8.38 0.76
CA LEU A 83 3.13 -9.33 -0.32
C LEU A 83 4.23 -10.40 -0.25
N ASP A 84 3.81 -11.66 -0.11
CA ASP A 84 4.70 -12.83 -0.11
C ASP A 84 4.42 -13.71 -1.32
N ARG A 85 5.45 -14.38 -1.82
CA ARG A 85 5.32 -15.37 -2.89
C ARG A 85 4.26 -16.43 -2.56
N GLY A 86 3.30 -16.61 -3.47
CA GLY A 86 2.24 -17.61 -3.37
C GLY A 86 1.37 -17.66 -4.63
N SER A 87 0.06 -17.75 -4.46
CA SER A 87 -0.91 -17.67 -5.56
C SER A 87 -0.94 -16.27 -6.20
N ALA A 88 -1.38 -16.19 -7.45
CA ALA A 88 -1.56 -14.91 -8.13
C ALA A 88 -2.58 -14.01 -7.41
N GLN A 89 -2.29 -12.71 -7.35
CA GLN A 89 -3.15 -11.69 -6.74
C GLN A 89 -4.01 -11.02 -7.82
N PRO A 90 -5.35 -11.22 -7.84
CA PRO A 90 -6.22 -10.68 -8.89
C PRO A 90 -6.15 -9.16 -9.04
N VAL A 91 -6.09 -8.43 -7.92
CA VAL A 91 -6.01 -6.97 -7.93
C VAL A 91 -4.75 -6.50 -8.66
N ILE A 92 -3.60 -7.11 -8.35
CA ILE A 92 -2.32 -6.76 -8.97
C ILE A 92 -2.30 -7.16 -10.45
N GLN A 93 -2.96 -8.27 -10.82
CA GLN A 93 -3.08 -8.65 -12.23
C GLN A 93 -3.83 -7.58 -13.04
N ASN A 94 -4.93 -7.03 -12.49
CA ASN A 94 -5.67 -5.96 -13.16
C ASN A 94 -4.83 -4.70 -13.35
N VAL A 95 -3.98 -4.37 -12.37
CA VAL A 95 -3.03 -3.25 -12.49
C VAL A 95 -1.98 -3.56 -13.57
N TRP A 96 -1.41 -4.78 -13.59
CA TRP A 96 -0.38 -5.15 -14.56
C TRP A 96 -0.91 -5.17 -16.00
N ASN A 97 -2.17 -5.54 -16.18
CA ASN A 97 -2.85 -5.49 -17.48
C ASN A 97 -3.06 -4.05 -17.99
N ALA A 98 -2.98 -3.05 -17.11
CA ALA A 98 -3.16 -1.64 -17.42
C ALA A 98 -1.86 -0.83 -17.31
N LEU A 99 -0.69 -1.49 -17.26
CA LEU A 99 0.60 -0.78 -17.24
C LEU A 99 0.76 0.09 -18.49
N PRO A 100 1.18 1.37 -18.35
CA PRO A 100 1.46 2.21 -19.49
C PRO A 100 2.70 1.70 -20.25
N LEU A 101 2.79 2.04 -21.53
CA LEU A 101 3.95 1.70 -22.37
C LEU A 101 5.15 2.60 -22.06
N GLU A 102 4.89 3.85 -21.71
CA GLU A 102 5.91 4.85 -21.42
C GLU A 102 5.82 5.37 -19.98
N LYS A 103 6.96 5.77 -19.42
CA LYS A 103 7.04 6.38 -18.08
C LYS A 103 6.45 7.78 -18.11
N GLY A 104 5.72 8.14 -17.06
CA GLY A 104 5.04 9.42 -16.91
C GLY A 104 3.68 9.47 -17.62
N GLU A 105 3.35 8.50 -18.47
CA GLU A 105 2.03 8.38 -19.07
C GLU A 105 1.06 7.68 -18.11
N GLU A 106 -0.14 8.23 -18.03
CA GLU A 106 -1.23 7.65 -17.26
C GLU A 106 -2.17 6.86 -18.18
N GLN A 107 -2.32 5.58 -17.90
CA GLN A 107 -3.17 4.65 -18.64
C GLN A 107 -4.44 4.36 -17.84
N ALA A 108 -5.60 4.77 -18.35
CA ALA A 108 -6.88 4.37 -17.77
C ALA A 108 -7.13 2.87 -17.99
N ALA A 109 -7.56 2.16 -16.95
CA ALA A 109 -7.90 0.76 -17.06
C ALA A 109 -9.35 0.58 -17.58
N PRO A 110 -9.61 -0.41 -18.45
CA PRO A 110 -10.95 -0.68 -18.98
C PRO A 110 -11.87 -1.38 -17.97
N SER A 111 -11.32 -1.87 -16.84
CA SER A 111 -12.03 -2.59 -15.79
C SER A 111 -12.07 -1.79 -14.49
N VAL A 112 -12.95 -2.20 -13.57
CA VAL A 112 -12.93 -1.72 -12.18
C VAL A 112 -11.96 -2.52 -11.31
N ILE A 113 -11.53 -1.92 -10.21
CA ILE A 113 -10.71 -2.56 -9.18
C ILE A 113 -11.47 -2.62 -7.86
N ASP A 114 -11.44 -3.77 -7.19
CA ASP A 114 -11.99 -3.96 -5.85
C ASP A 114 -10.85 -4.18 -4.85
N LEU A 115 -10.50 -3.11 -4.13
CA LEU A 115 -9.39 -3.11 -3.19
C LEU A 115 -9.63 -3.97 -1.94
N LYS A 116 -10.87 -4.40 -1.67
CA LYS A 116 -11.12 -5.36 -0.58
C LYS A 116 -10.39 -6.68 -0.81
N GLN A 117 -10.21 -7.08 -2.07
CA GLN A 117 -9.50 -8.31 -2.45
C GLN A 117 -7.99 -8.22 -2.23
N LEU A 118 -7.43 -7.01 -2.10
CA LEU A 118 -6.03 -6.80 -1.76
C LEU A 118 -5.78 -6.90 -0.25
N LEU A 119 -6.81 -6.74 0.58
CA LEU A 119 -6.67 -6.82 2.02
C LEU A 119 -6.62 -8.29 2.48
N PRO A 120 -5.80 -8.63 3.49
CA PRO A 120 -5.87 -9.94 4.11
C PRO A 120 -7.22 -10.14 4.81
N GLU A 121 -7.65 -11.41 4.95
CA GLU A 121 -8.85 -11.77 5.70
C GLU A 121 -8.76 -11.26 7.14
N ASP A 122 -7.62 -11.56 7.79
CA ASP A 122 -7.23 -11.04 9.08
C ASP A 122 -6.63 -9.64 8.95
N LYS A 123 -7.39 -8.64 9.42
CA LYS A 123 -7.06 -7.22 9.32
C LYS A 123 -6.31 -6.67 10.52
N ARG A 124 -5.72 -7.53 11.35
CA ARG A 124 -4.86 -7.07 12.46
C ARG A 124 -3.61 -6.41 11.91
N TYR A 125 -3.16 -5.36 12.60
CA TYR A 125 -2.11 -4.47 12.11
C TYR A 125 -1.17 -4.01 13.23
N PHE A 126 0.02 -3.58 12.84
CA PHE A 126 0.91 -2.75 13.63
C PHE A 126 0.68 -1.28 13.30
N THR A 127 0.82 -0.38 14.27
CA THR A 127 0.68 1.05 14.02
C THR A 127 1.70 1.90 14.76
N TYR A 128 2.13 2.97 14.09
CA TYR A 128 3.06 3.96 14.59
C TYR A 128 2.92 5.27 13.82
N MET A 129 3.43 6.37 14.39
CA MET A 129 3.64 7.61 13.65
C MET A 129 5.02 7.57 12.97
N GLY A 130 5.04 7.87 11.68
CA GLY A 130 6.24 7.87 10.86
C GLY A 130 6.23 9.00 9.84
N SER A 131 6.87 8.74 8.70
CA SER A 131 6.99 9.68 7.58
C SER A 131 6.64 9.01 6.26
N LEU A 132 6.58 9.79 5.19
CA LEU A 132 6.67 9.27 3.83
C LEU A 132 8.03 8.58 3.62
N THR A 133 8.02 7.49 2.86
CA THR A 133 9.24 6.74 2.51
C THR A 133 9.96 7.32 1.30
N THR A 134 9.31 8.21 0.54
CA THR A 134 9.88 8.98 -0.57
C THR A 134 10.07 10.45 -0.21
N PRO A 135 11.02 11.18 -0.84
CA PRO A 135 11.17 12.62 -0.66
C PRO A 135 9.84 13.38 -0.87
N PRO A 136 9.53 14.40 -0.04
CA PRO A 136 10.40 15.05 0.95
C PRO A 136 10.45 14.35 2.32
N CYS A 137 10.01 13.09 2.44
CA CYS A 137 10.05 12.32 3.69
C CYS A 137 9.29 13.00 4.84
N SER A 138 8.20 13.70 4.54
CA SER A 138 7.39 14.43 5.53
C SER A 138 6.94 13.51 6.66
N GLU A 139 7.17 13.94 7.90
CA GLU A 139 6.72 13.25 9.12
C GLU A 139 5.22 13.49 9.39
N GLY A 140 4.69 12.84 10.43
CA GLY A 140 3.28 12.98 10.83
C GLY A 140 2.33 12.05 10.08
N VAL A 141 2.86 10.98 9.49
CA VAL A 141 2.08 9.96 8.77
C VAL A 141 1.67 8.84 9.74
N LEU A 142 0.37 8.54 9.81
CA LEU A 142 -0.13 7.39 10.56
C LEU A 142 0.08 6.12 9.73
N TRP A 143 0.95 5.22 10.20
CA TRP A 143 1.19 3.94 9.54
C TRP A 143 0.36 2.83 10.15
N MET A 144 -0.19 1.97 9.30
CA MET A 144 -0.91 0.74 9.65
C MET A 144 -0.39 -0.41 8.78
N VAL A 145 0.48 -1.24 9.33
CA VAL A 145 1.11 -2.36 8.61
C VAL A 145 0.32 -3.63 8.91
N MET A 146 -0.32 -4.21 7.90
CA MET A 146 -1.09 -5.45 8.07
C MET A 146 -0.15 -6.58 8.51
N LYS A 147 -0.54 -7.30 9.57
CA LYS A 147 0.26 -8.40 10.14
C LYS A 147 0.35 -9.58 9.18
N THR A 148 -0.76 -9.88 8.52
CA THR A 148 -0.90 -11.01 7.61
C THR A 148 -0.57 -10.56 6.19
N PRO A 149 0.47 -11.12 5.55
CA PRO A 149 0.75 -10.84 4.15
C PRO A 149 -0.34 -11.46 3.26
N VAL A 150 -0.53 -10.92 2.06
CA VAL A 150 -1.29 -11.57 1.01
C VAL A 150 -0.34 -12.18 -0.03
N HIS A 151 -0.83 -13.17 -0.77
CA HIS A 151 -0.02 -13.82 -1.78
C HIS A 151 0.11 -12.98 -3.04
N ILE A 152 1.27 -13.09 -3.70
CA ILE A 152 1.54 -12.63 -5.06
C ILE A 152 2.33 -13.73 -5.81
N SER A 153 2.03 -13.96 -7.09
CA SER A 153 2.73 -15.00 -7.85
C SER A 153 4.18 -14.61 -8.18
N PRO A 154 5.11 -15.57 -8.34
CA PRO A 154 6.45 -15.31 -8.84
C PRO A 154 6.48 -14.50 -10.15
N GLU A 155 5.53 -14.78 -11.06
CA GLU A 155 5.40 -14.10 -12.35
C GLU A 155 5.04 -12.62 -12.16
N GLN A 156 4.09 -12.31 -11.28
CA GLN A 156 3.71 -10.94 -10.95
C GLN A 156 4.85 -10.17 -10.29
N ILE A 157 5.60 -10.81 -9.38
CA ILE A 157 6.81 -10.22 -8.78
C ILE A 157 7.84 -9.91 -9.88
N ASN A 158 8.06 -10.85 -10.81
CA ASN A 158 9.06 -10.69 -11.86
C ASN A 158 8.70 -9.60 -12.87
N ILE A 159 7.42 -9.37 -13.14
CA ILE A 159 6.97 -8.23 -13.96
C ILE A 159 7.40 -6.92 -13.30
N PHE A 160 7.09 -6.72 -12.02
CA PHE A 160 7.49 -5.51 -11.30
C PHE A 160 9.01 -5.39 -11.19
N ALA A 161 9.72 -6.49 -10.90
CA ALA A 161 11.17 -6.50 -10.74
C ALA A 161 11.94 -6.10 -12.01
N ARG A 162 11.36 -6.28 -13.20
CA ARG A 162 11.95 -5.80 -14.47
C ARG A 162 11.89 -4.28 -14.59
N LEU A 163 10.86 -3.65 -14.02
CA LEU A 163 10.72 -2.19 -13.98
C LEU A 163 11.54 -1.60 -12.83
N TYR A 164 11.44 -2.22 -11.66
CA TYR A 164 12.01 -1.77 -10.40
C TYR A 164 12.62 -2.95 -9.63
N PRO A 165 13.90 -3.28 -9.86
CA PRO A 165 14.60 -4.32 -9.11
C PRO A 165 14.71 -3.99 -7.62
N MET A 166 14.90 -2.71 -7.30
CA MET A 166 15.01 -2.17 -5.95
C MET A 166 14.49 -0.73 -5.94
N ASN A 167 13.35 -0.49 -5.29
CA ASN A 167 12.82 0.86 -5.03
C ASN A 167 12.41 1.05 -3.56
N ALA A 168 12.89 0.17 -2.69
CA ALA A 168 12.63 0.21 -1.25
C ALA A 168 13.68 1.08 -0.53
N ARG A 169 13.23 2.04 0.28
CA ARG A 169 14.06 2.76 1.23
C ARG A 169 14.51 1.81 2.35
N PRO A 170 15.77 1.90 2.82
CA PRO A 170 16.24 1.12 3.96
C PRO A 170 15.44 1.39 5.25
N ILE A 171 15.36 0.41 6.15
CA ILE A 171 14.77 0.58 7.49
C ILE A 171 15.45 1.75 8.23
N GLN A 172 14.62 2.56 8.88
CA GLN A 172 15.07 3.69 9.70
C GLN A 172 15.03 3.32 11.18
N GLN A 173 15.84 3.99 12.01
CA GLN A 173 15.87 3.74 13.45
C GLN A 173 14.51 4.02 14.10
N ALA A 174 14.12 3.19 15.07
CA ALA A 174 12.87 3.37 15.81
C ALA A 174 12.90 4.63 16.70
N SER A 175 14.08 5.04 17.17
CA SER A 175 14.30 6.27 17.96
C SER A 175 13.32 6.43 19.14
N GLY A 176 13.05 5.33 19.86
CA GLY A 176 12.13 5.33 21.01
C GLY A 176 10.64 5.30 20.68
N ARG A 177 10.25 5.27 19.39
CA ARG A 177 8.85 5.14 18.99
C ARG A 177 8.28 3.78 19.42
N LEU A 178 7.14 3.81 20.09
CA LEU A 178 6.38 2.61 20.43
C LEU A 178 5.57 2.16 19.21
N ILE A 179 5.85 0.95 18.72
CA ILE A 179 4.99 0.26 17.76
C ILE A 179 3.88 -0.42 18.56
N LYS A 180 2.63 -0.05 18.29
CA LYS A 180 1.45 -0.70 18.89
C LYS A 180 0.95 -1.79 17.96
N GLU A 181 0.26 -2.77 18.51
CA GLU A 181 -0.34 -3.85 17.73
C GLU A 181 -1.81 -4.03 18.08
N SER A 182 -2.62 -4.40 17.08
CA SER A 182 -4.00 -4.79 17.31
C SER A 182 -4.07 -6.27 17.68
N ASN A 183 -5.02 -6.62 18.56
CA ASN A 183 -5.27 -8.00 18.99
C ASN A 183 -6.15 -8.76 18.01
#